data_AF-A0A8H7D9I9-F1
#
_entry.id   AF-A0A8H7D9I9-F1
#
_cell.length_a   1.000
_cell.length_b   1.000
_cell.length_c   1.000
_cell.angle_alpha   90.00
_cell.angle_beta   90.00
_cell.angle_gamma   90.00
#
_symmetry.space_group_name_H-M   'P 1'
#
loop_
_entity.id
_entity.type
_entity.pdbx_description
1 polymer ?
#
loop_
_entity_poly.entity_id
_entity_poly.type
_entity_poly.pdbx_seq_one_letter_code
_entity_poly.pdbx_strand_id
1 'polypeptide(L)'
;MKLLRISPFKHLLTHSRFLLTLRSEQGKYHSLILFRLSAGSDTVWDNCNRATPTSETIGSNVKAATPAKSERRAGMLENRQIYVMESTCPHLGADMSHAEIEEFEDTTVAVCPWHRYDFDLRTGKSEMGISTCTYSVEVKTDPEDDVEKVYIETPAGGSNWRLIELRPVSEEFADPPPPPLQPIAQINPVVPGSEVTESVVPTTDPPKTLMQWAVLILNTANPTLKVMRTRHAVQLFRTGKLESIGHRSSSAPAPPDVPPREESFLRNTVNPGKVKGRKKFSCMWELFLFSVVRHQIHRRSCSTRSQTLSNGRNIDLAWDIMARFGPSHPDLPPAFFSDFTKMALDESKHFSLLTSRLSATSPTTPYGSMPVHASLWESATITSHSLRSRLAIIHLVHEARGLDVNPGTIERFRRAGDAASVAAMEIIHADEVTHVTSGHRWFTWLCEKEGNIDPIATFREEVRKGWRGNVKGPFNIEDREKAGLTPAFYEHLTGEMAEEEMEQRRGAFKLDAGFQDLSVSDPVEAKITVEYEQKI
;
A
#
# COMPACT_ATOMS: atom_id res chain seq x y z
N MET A 1 -20.48 -25.53 9.86
CA MET A 1 -19.44 -24.53 9.52
C MET A 1 -19.90 -23.76 8.30
N LYS A 2 -19.72 -22.43 8.28
CA LYS A 2 -19.95 -21.62 7.08
C LYS A 2 -18.64 -21.57 6.29
N LEU A 3 -18.74 -21.79 4.98
CA LEU A 3 -17.60 -21.80 4.07
C LEU A 3 -17.66 -20.56 3.18
N LEU A 4 -16.52 -19.87 3.05
CA LEU A 4 -16.34 -18.73 2.17
C LEU A 4 -15.55 -19.17 0.93
N ARG A 5 -16.11 -18.93 -0.26
CA ARG A 5 -15.41 -19.11 -1.53
C ARG A 5 -14.30 -18.06 -1.66
N ILE A 6 -13.06 -18.50 -1.87
CA ILE A 6 -11.92 -17.60 -2.04
C ILE A 6 -11.48 -17.46 -3.50
N SER A 7 -11.35 -18.55 -4.25
CA SER A 7 -10.83 -18.50 -5.62
C SER A 7 -11.08 -19.81 -6.36
N PRO A 8 -11.17 -19.80 -7.71
CA PRO A 8 -10.94 -21.00 -8.51
C PRO A 8 -9.58 -21.63 -8.16
N PHE A 9 -9.51 -22.95 -8.03
CA PHE A 9 -8.28 -23.68 -7.68
C PHE A 9 -7.15 -23.39 -8.67
N LYS A 10 -7.46 -23.26 -9.96
CA LYS A 10 -6.49 -22.90 -11.01
C LYS A 10 -5.75 -21.59 -10.74
N HIS A 11 -6.39 -20.61 -10.09
CA HIS A 11 -5.73 -19.34 -9.78
C HIS A 11 -4.70 -19.49 -8.66
N LEU A 12 -4.91 -20.43 -7.75
CA LEU A 12 -3.97 -20.72 -6.67
C LEU A 12 -2.73 -21.48 -7.16
N LEU A 13 -2.75 -22.05 -8.38
CA LEU A 13 -1.57 -22.71 -8.96
C LEU A 13 -0.45 -21.73 -9.31
N THR A 14 -0.72 -20.43 -9.31
CA THR A 14 0.26 -19.41 -9.68
C THR A 14 1.36 -19.22 -8.64
N HIS A 15 1.08 -19.51 -7.36
CA HIS A 15 2.02 -19.31 -6.25
C HIS A 15 1.81 -20.41 -5.18
N SER A 16 2.78 -20.63 -4.31
CA SER A 16 2.65 -21.48 -3.11
C SER A 16 1.99 -20.75 -1.95
N ARG A 17 1.89 -19.42 -2.00
CA ARG A 17 1.44 -18.61 -0.85
C ARG A 17 0.54 -17.47 -1.28
N PHE A 18 -0.51 -17.23 -0.51
CA PHE A 18 -1.42 -16.10 -0.71
C PHE A 18 -1.82 -15.49 0.63
N LEU A 19 -1.81 -14.16 0.70
CA LEU A 19 -2.41 -13.42 1.81
C LEU A 19 -3.88 -13.13 1.49
N LEU A 20 -4.74 -13.37 2.46
CA LEU A 20 -6.17 -13.19 2.38
C LEU A 20 -6.61 -12.15 3.38
N THR A 21 -7.29 -11.11 2.92
CA THR A 21 -7.97 -10.15 3.79
C THR A 21 -9.46 -10.40 3.73
N LEU A 22 -10.04 -10.80 4.86
CA LEU A 22 -11.47 -11.05 5.02
C LEU A 22 -12.13 -9.91 5.76
N ARG A 23 -13.40 -9.65 5.43
CA ARG A 23 -14.23 -8.69 6.14
C ARG A 23 -15.60 -9.28 6.45
N SER A 24 -16.04 -9.18 7.70
CA SER A 24 -17.40 -9.54 8.12
C SER A 24 -18.40 -8.43 7.81
N GLU A 25 -19.69 -8.76 7.82
CA GLU A 25 -20.78 -7.78 7.71
C GLU A 25 -20.74 -6.73 8.84
N GLN A 26 -20.31 -7.13 10.04
CA GLN A 26 -20.12 -6.24 11.18
C GLN A 26 -18.88 -5.33 11.06
N GLY A 27 -18.12 -5.42 9.96
CA GLY A 27 -16.96 -4.57 9.72
C GLY A 27 -15.65 -5.06 10.34
N LYS A 28 -15.62 -6.24 10.98
CA LYS A 28 -14.38 -6.85 11.48
C LYS A 28 -13.51 -7.34 10.33
N TYR A 29 -12.21 -7.08 10.44
CA TYR A 29 -11.19 -7.56 9.50
C TYR A 29 -10.44 -8.74 10.07
N HIS A 30 -10.04 -9.64 9.19
CA HIS A 30 -9.26 -10.79 9.57
C HIS A 30 -8.30 -11.15 8.45
N SER A 31 -7.02 -11.32 8.80
CA SER A 31 -5.94 -11.53 7.84
C SER A 31 -5.42 -12.96 7.97
N LEU A 32 -5.54 -13.72 6.90
CA LEU A 32 -5.13 -15.12 6.83
C LEU A 32 -4.02 -15.30 5.80
N ILE A 33 -3.29 -16.39 5.91
CA ILE A 33 -2.35 -16.86 4.90
C ILE A 33 -2.73 -18.26 4.45
N LEU A 34 -2.72 -18.46 3.15
CA LEU A 34 -2.90 -19.75 2.49
C LEU A 34 -1.56 -20.26 2.01
N PHE A 35 -1.23 -21.49 2.38
CA PHE A 35 -0.10 -22.26 1.87
C PHE A 35 -0.64 -23.35 0.93
N ARG A 36 -0.07 -23.43 -0.26
CA ARG A 36 -0.25 -24.50 -1.24
C ARG A 36 1.08 -25.23 -1.35
N LEU A 37 1.10 -26.46 -0.88
CA LEU A 37 2.28 -27.33 -1.00
C LEU A 37 2.13 -28.18 -2.27
N SER A 38 3.24 -28.36 -2.98
CA SER A 38 3.29 -29.26 -4.12
C SER A 38 3.56 -30.66 -3.57
N ALA A 39 2.76 -31.65 -3.95
CA ALA A 39 3.07 -33.04 -3.63
C ALA A 39 4.46 -33.36 -4.19
N GLY A 40 5.38 -33.81 -3.33
CA GLY A 40 6.72 -34.20 -3.73
C GLY A 40 6.64 -35.17 -4.90
N SER A 41 7.25 -34.82 -6.03
CA SER A 41 7.60 -35.83 -7.01
C SER A 41 8.58 -36.77 -6.32
N ASP A 42 8.26 -38.07 -6.28
CA ASP A 42 9.24 -39.13 -6.07
C ASP A 42 10.48 -38.80 -6.90
N THR A 43 11.54 -38.33 -6.23
CA THR A 43 12.86 -38.19 -6.80
C THR A 43 13.39 -39.60 -6.98
N VAL A 44 12.99 -40.24 -8.08
CA VAL A 44 13.75 -41.33 -8.67
C VAL A 44 15.12 -40.74 -8.99
N TRP A 45 16.08 -41.11 -8.15
CA TRP A 45 17.48 -40.78 -8.26
C TRP A 45 18.05 -41.50 -9.50
N ASP A 46 17.80 -40.97 -10.69
CA ASP A 46 18.53 -41.38 -11.88
C ASP A 46 19.92 -40.72 -11.86
N ASN A 47 20.81 -41.37 -11.10
CA ASN A 47 22.24 -41.34 -11.37
C ASN A 47 22.43 -41.82 -12.80
N CYS A 48 22.88 -40.94 -13.71
CA CYS A 48 23.74 -41.40 -14.79
C CYS A 48 24.60 -40.27 -15.35
N ASN A 49 25.87 -40.37 -14.98
CA ASN A 49 27.02 -39.75 -15.60
C ASN A 49 26.96 -39.80 -17.12
N ARG A 50 27.38 -38.69 -17.72
CA ARG A 50 27.81 -38.59 -19.10
C ARG A 50 28.95 -39.59 -19.36
N ALA A 51 28.62 -40.73 -19.95
CA ALA A 51 29.55 -41.54 -20.73
C ALA A 51 28.77 -42.34 -21.79
N THR A 52 28.87 -41.90 -23.04
CA THR A 52 28.58 -42.72 -24.24
C THR A 52 29.43 -44.00 -24.20
N PRO A 53 28.90 -45.17 -24.60
CA PRO A 53 29.09 -45.59 -25.99
C PRO A 53 27.99 -46.51 -26.61
N THR A 54 27.85 -46.35 -27.93
CA THR A 54 27.61 -47.35 -29.01
C THR A 54 26.69 -48.58 -28.83
N SER A 55 25.68 -48.61 -29.71
CA SER A 55 25.20 -49.70 -30.59
C SER A 55 24.78 -51.08 -30.05
N GLU A 56 23.69 -51.56 -30.67
CA GLU A 56 23.31 -52.95 -30.98
C GLU A 56 22.04 -53.53 -30.32
N THR A 57 20.97 -53.51 -31.13
CA THR A 57 20.10 -54.62 -31.58
C THR A 57 19.37 -55.59 -30.63
N ILE A 58 18.07 -55.73 -30.94
CA ILE A 58 17.18 -56.94 -30.95
C ILE A 58 16.50 -57.37 -29.64
N GLY A 59 15.15 -57.33 -29.66
CA GLY A 59 14.37 -58.57 -29.50
C GLY A 59 13.28 -58.66 -28.42
N SER A 60 12.03 -58.70 -28.90
CA SER A 60 10.90 -59.55 -28.43
C SER A 60 10.02 -59.16 -27.21
N ASN A 61 8.84 -58.62 -27.54
CA ASN A 61 7.50 -59.25 -27.39
C ASN A 61 7.11 -59.91 -26.04
N VAL A 62 6.24 -59.27 -25.23
CA VAL A 62 5.12 -59.93 -24.52
C VAL A 62 3.91 -58.97 -24.39
N LYS A 63 2.71 -59.52 -24.60
CA LYS A 63 1.40 -58.86 -24.69
C LYS A 63 0.79 -58.44 -23.34
N ALA A 64 0.14 -57.26 -23.40
CA ALA A 64 -1.12 -56.82 -22.78
C ALA A 64 -1.65 -57.45 -21.47
N ALA A 65 -1.86 -56.60 -20.47
CA ALA A 65 -3.03 -56.64 -19.58
C ALA A 65 -3.42 -55.21 -19.18
N THR A 66 -4.62 -54.78 -19.53
CA THR A 66 -5.23 -53.51 -19.13
C THR A 66 -5.94 -53.69 -17.79
N PRO A 67 -5.68 -52.89 -16.74
CA PRO A 67 -6.55 -52.85 -15.58
C PRO A 67 -7.57 -51.71 -15.66
N ALA A 68 -8.66 -51.94 -14.96
CA ALA A 68 -9.94 -51.26 -14.98
C ALA A 68 -9.91 -49.78 -14.58
N LYS A 69 -10.88 -49.03 -15.13
CA LYS A 69 -11.14 -47.59 -14.91
C LYS A 69 -11.65 -47.21 -13.51
N SER A 70 -11.70 -48.13 -12.53
CA SER A 70 -12.31 -47.85 -11.22
C SER A 70 -11.34 -47.44 -10.11
N GLU A 71 -10.02 -47.64 -10.27
CA GLU A 71 -9.02 -47.27 -9.24
C GLU A 71 -8.46 -45.85 -9.41
N ARG A 72 -8.67 -45.21 -10.57
CA ARG A 72 -8.20 -43.83 -10.84
C ARG A 72 -8.95 -42.74 -10.08
N ARG A 73 -10.06 -43.04 -9.40
CA ARG A 73 -10.86 -42.02 -8.70
C ARG A 73 -10.51 -41.87 -7.22
N ALA A 74 -9.87 -42.86 -6.61
CA ALA A 74 -9.45 -42.79 -5.20
C ALA A 74 -8.08 -42.09 -5.03
N GLY A 75 -7.14 -42.25 -5.98
CA GLY A 75 -5.83 -41.60 -5.94
C GLY A 75 -5.81 -40.13 -6.38
N MET A 76 -6.97 -39.48 -6.57
CA MET A 76 -7.07 -38.08 -7.01
C MET A 76 -7.33 -37.08 -5.87
N LEU A 77 -7.64 -37.57 -4.66
CA LEU A 77 -7.87 -36.74 -3.46
C LEU A 77 -6.59 -36.46 -2.65
N GLU A 78 -5.50 -37.20 -2.86
CA GLU A 78 -4.26 -37.05 -2.07
C GLU A 78 -3.38 -35.85 -2.49
N ASN A 79 -3.64 -35.21 -3.63
CA ASN A 79 -2.70 -34.22 -4.20
C ASN A 79 -3.12 -32.74 -4.05
N ARG A 80 -3.78 -32.36 -2.95
CA ARG A 80 -4.19 -30.96 -2.70
C ARG A 80 -3.92 -30.52 -1.28
N GLN A 81 -2.65 -30.41 -0.94
CA GLN A 81 -2.20 -29.85 0.33
C GLN A 81 -2.36 -28.33 0.32
N ILE A 82 -3.55 -27.87 0.70
CA ILE A 82 -3.86 -26.46 0.95
C ILE A 82 -4.13 -26.28 2.43
N TYR A 83 -3.41 -25.36 3.05
CA TYR A 83 -3.54 -25.02 4.46
C TYR A 83 -3.81 -23.54 4.61
N VAL A 84 -4.63 -23.17 5.58
CA VAL A 84 -4.94 -21.77 5.88
C VAL A 84 -4.79 -21.55 7.38
N MET A 85 -4.07 -20.49 7.74
CA MET A 85 -3.88 -20.09 9.14
C MET A 85 -3.84 -18.56 9.26
N GLU A 86 -3.76 -18.05 10.48
CA GLU A 86 -3.53 -16.61 10.73
C GLU A 86 -2.31 -16.11 9.97
N SER A 87 -2.42 -14.94 9.32
CA SER A 87 -1.27 -14.33 8.62
C SER A 87 -0.22 -13.75 9.56
N THR A 88 -0.54 -13.68 10.86
CA THR A 88 0.34 -13.17 11.90
C THR A 88 0.62 -14.24 12.93
N CYS A 89 1.89 -14.40 13.27
CA CYS A 89 2.36 -15.27 14.33
C CYS A 89 1.78 -14.83 15.68
N PRO A 90 1.23 -15.75 16.50
CA PRO A 90 0.72 -15.42 17.84
C PRO A 90 1.82 -14.87 18.77
N HIS A 91 3.10 -15.15 18.47
CA HIS A 91 4.23 -14.50 19.10
C HIS A 91 4.47 -13.11 18.48
N LEU A 92 4.02 -12.08 19.19
CA LEU A 92 4.23 -10.67 18.85
C LEU A 92 3.71 -10.24 17.47
N GLY A 93 2.76 -10.98 16.86
CA GLY A 93 2.07 -10.56 15.64
C GLY A 93 2.95 -10.50 14.39
N ALA A 94 4.07 -11.22 14.36
CA ALA A 94 5.02 -11.19 13.26
C ALA A 94 4.44 -11.77 11.97
N ASP A 95 4.82 -11.25 10.82
CA ASP A 95 4.25 -11.65 9.54
C ASP A 95 4.65 -13.09 9.13
N MET A 96 3.69 -13.90 8.71
CA MET A 96 3.90 -15.30 8.31
C MET A 96 4.06 -15.49 6.80
N SER A 97 4.10 -14.42 5.98
CA SER A 97 4.21 -14.53 4.52
C SER A 97 5.48 -15.21 4.03
N HIS A 98 6.53 -15.18 4.83
CA HIS A 98 7.81 -15.83 4.55
C HIS A 98 8.08 -17.05 5.46
N ALA A 99 7.04 -17.66 6.03
CA ALA A 99 7.21 -18.86 6.84
C ALA A 99 7.87 -19.98 6.04
N GLU A 100 8.90 -20.57 6.65
CA GLU A 100 9.55 -21.79 6.16
C GLU A 100 8.63 -22.97 6.45
N ILE A 101 8.43 -23.84 5.47
CA ILE A 101 7.57 -25.01 5.63
C ILE A 101 8.48 -26.20 5.81
N GLU A 102 8.37 -26.87 6.96
CA GLU A 102 9.11 -28.09 7.27
C GLU A 102 8.14 -29.27 7.28
N GLU A 103 8.46 -30.30 6.51
CA GLU A 103 7.69 -31.55 6.44
C GLU A 103 8.39 -32.63 7.27
N PHE A 104 7.69 -33.13 8.29
CA PHE A 104 8.07 -34.30 9.08
C PHE A 104 7.20 -35.50 8.69
N GLU A 105 7.58 -36.71 9.12
CA GLU A 105 6.90 -37.95 8.73
C GLU A 105 5.38 -37.94 8.99
N ASP A 106 4.94 -37.27 10.08
CA ASP A 106 3.53 -37.23 10.49
C ASP A 106 2.88 -35.82 10.49
N THR A 107 3.68 -34.75 10.33
CA THR A 107 3.20 -33.37 10.50
C THR A 107 3.89 -32.40 9.54
N THR A 108 3.14 -31.41 9.06
CA THR A 108 3.71 -30.29 8.30
C THR A 108 3.60 -29.03 9.13
N VAL A 109 4.71 -28.36 9.38
CA VAL A 109 4.74 -27.15 10.22
C VAL A 109 5.17 -25.93 9.41
N ALA A 110 4.58 -24.78 9.73
CA ALA A 110 5.06 -23.48 9.32
C ALA A 110 5.93 -22.88 10.42
N VAL A 111 7.21 -22.69 10.14
CA VAL A 111 8.15 -22.05 11.03
C VAL A 111 8.11 -20.54 10.80
N CYS A 112 7.78 -19.81 11.87
CA CYS A 112 7.80 -18.36 11.87
C CYS A 112 9.20 -17.85 11.51
N PRO A 113 9.35 -17.02 10.46
CA PRO A 113 10.68 -16.63 9.97
C PRO A 113 11.43 -15.69 10.93
N TRP A 114 10.73 -15.12 11.90
CA TRP A 114 11.25 -14.13 12.83
C TRP A 114 11.79 -14.74 14.11
N HIS A 115 11.04 -15.70 14.65
CA HIS A 115 11.20 -16.18 16.01
C HIS A 115 11.38 -17.69 16.07
N ARG A 116 11.37 -18.36 14.91
CA ARG A 116 11.58 -19.80 14.75
C ARG A 116 10.61 -20.69 15.53
N TYR A 117 9.45 -20.16 15.94
CA TYR A 117 8.34 -20.98 16.45
C TYR A 117 7.71 -21.76 15.29
N ASP A 118 7.56 -23.06 15.49
CA ASP A 118 6.87 -24.01 14.62
C ASP A 118 5.35 -23.95 14.86
N PHE A 119 4.55 -24.04 13.82
CA PHE A 119 3.10 -24.19 13.94
C PHE A 119 2.62 -25.28 13.00
N ASP A 120 2.05 -26.35 13.53
CA ASP A 120 1.43 -27.39 12.72
C ASP A 120 0.31 -26.80 11.85
N LEU A 121 0.40 -27.00 10.54
CA LEU A 121 -0.51 -26.38 9.57
C LEU A 121 -1.95 -26.88 9.65
N ARG A 122 -2.19 -28.01 10.32
CA ARG A 122 -3.54 -28.59 10.50
C ARG A 122 -4.15 -28.16 11.82
N THR A 123 -3.38 -28.23 12.90
CA THR A 123 -3.83 -28.05 14.28
C THR A 123 -3.49 -26.69 14.87
N GLY A 124 -2.52 -25.99 14.28
CA GLY A 124 -2.02 -24.69 14.72
C GLY A 124 -1.16 -24.75 15.99
N LYS A 125 -0.85 -25.93 16.52
CA LYS A 125 -0.07 -26.09 17.75
C LYS A 125 1.43 -25.98 17.46
N SER A 126 2.15 -25.34 18.37
CA SER A 126 3.62 -25.33 18.44
C SER A 126 4.10 -26.28 19.53
N GLU A 127 5.28 -26.87 19.35
CA GLU A 127 6.00 -27.58 20.42
C GLU A 127 6.29 -26.68 21.63
N MET A 128 6.38 -25.36 21.41
CA MET A 128 6.68 -24.35 22.45
C MET A 128 5.44 -23.92 23.24
N GLY A 129 4.30 -24.62 23.09
CA GLY A 129 3.08 -24.43 23.90
C GLY A 129 2.21 -23.24 23.51
N ILE A 130 2.55 -22.53 22.44
CA ILE A 130 1.70 -21.49 21.82
C ILE A 130 0.93 -22.08 20.63
N SER A 131 -0.22 -21.50 20.29
CA SER A 131 -1.02 -21.97 19.16
C SER A 131 -1.57 -20.82 18.33
N THR A 132 -1.74 -21.07 17.05
CA THR A 132 -2.38 -20.18 16.07
C THR A 132 -3.68 -20.79 15.56
N CYS A 133 -4.60 -19.98 15.06
CA CYS A 133 -5.82 -20.50 14.45
C CYS A 133 -5.51 -21.04 13.06
N THR A 134 -5.93 -22.28 12.80
CA THR A 134 -5.99 -22.88 11.47
C THR A 134 -7.44 -22.95 11.01
N TYR A 135 -7.63 -22.93 9.69
CA TYR A 135 -8.94 -22.86 9.07
C TYR A 135 -9.11 -24.03 8.11
N SER A 136 -10.25 -24.71 8.21
CA SER A 136 -10.56 -25.85 7.35
C SER A 136 -10.69 -25.41 5.89
N VAL A 137 -10.13 -26.17 4.95
CA VAL A 137 -10.18 -25.88 3.51
C VAL A 137 -10.90 -27.00 2.78
N GLU A 138 -11.83 -26.64 1.91
CA GLU A 138 -12.55 -27.57 1.04
C GLU A 138 -12.41 -27.15 -0.42
N VAL A 139 -12.02 -28.08 -1.28
CA VAL A 139 -12.00 -27.87 -2.74
C VAL A 139 -13.18 -28.62 -3.34
N LYS A 140 -14.11 -27.90 -3.98
CA LYS A 140 -15.32 -28.48 -4.58
C LYS A 140 -15.41 -28.09 -6.05
N THR A 141 -15.82 -29.04 -6.89
CA THR A 141 -16.22 -28.75 -8.26
C THR A 141 -17.60 -28.11 -8.23
N ASP A 142 -17.72 -26.92 -8.81
CA ASP A 142 -19.00 -26.25 -8.92
C ASP A 142 -19.84 -26.91 -10.01
N PRO A 143 -21.07 -27.34 -9.70
CA PRO A 143 -21.93 -28.06 -10.65
C PRO A 143 -22.39 -27.22 -11.83
N GLU A 144 -22.30 -25.88 -11.78
CA GLU A 144 -22.77 -25.02 -12.86
C GLU A 144 -21.74 -24.78 -13.97
N ASP A 145 -20.45 -24.66 -13.61
CA ASP A 145 -19.37 -24.34 -14.56
C ASP A 145 -18.28 -25.42 -14.65
N ASP A 146 -18.40 -26.51 -13.89
CA ASP A 146 -17.41 -27.60 -13.80
C ASP A 146 -16.02 -27.09 -13.37
N VAL A 147 -15.96 -25.93 -12.70
CA VAL A 147 -14.71 -25.34 -12.21
C VAL A 147 -14.52 -25.67 -10.73
N GLU A 148 -13.33 -26.13 -10.40
CA GLU A 148 -12.92 -26.37 -9.02
C GLU A 148 -12.70 -25.05 -8.28
N LYS A 149 -13.40 -24.87 -7.17
CA LYS A 149 -13.37 -23.67 -6.33
C LYS A 149 -12.90 -24.04 -4.94
N VAL A 150 -12.07 -23.18 -4.36
CA VAL A 150 -11.54 -23.35 -3.01
C VAL A 150 -12.38 -22.54 -2.04
N TYR A 151 -12.77 -23.20 -0.96
CA TYR A 151 -13.56 -22.67 0.13
C TYR A 151 -12.78 -22.79 1.43
N ILE A 152 -12.88 -21.78 2.28
CA ILE A 152 -12.26 -21.77 3.60
C ILE A 152 -13.33 -21.64 4.68
N GLU A 153 -13.07 -22.18 5.85
CA GLU A 153 -13.84 -21.91 7.05
C GLU A 153 -13.82 -20.43 7.39
N THR A 154 -15.00 -19.87 7.68
CA THR A 154 -15.09 -18.46 8.09
C THR A 154 -14.62 -18.26 9.52
N PRO A 155 -13.86 -17.18 9.82
CA PRO A 155 -13.41 -16.90 11.18
C PRO A 155 -14.54 -16.72 12.19
N ALA A 156 -14.25 -17.10 13.44
CA ALA A 156 -15.17 -16.90 14.55
C ALA A 156 -15.37 -15.40 14.83
N GLY A 157 -16.55 -15.03 15.37
CA GLY A 157 -16.81 -13.66 15.83
C GLY A 157 -17.31 -12.68 14.78
N GLY A 158 -17.67 -13.13 13.57
CA GLY A 158 -18.34 -12.35 12.52
C GLY A 158 -19.30 -13.19 11.66
N SER A 159 -20.22 -12.55 10.95
CA SER A 159 -21.10 -13.20 9.96
C SER A 159 -20.86 -12.67 8.56
N ASN A 160 -21.28 -13.45 7.56
CA ASN A 160 -21.27 -13.06 6.14
C ASN A 160 -19.92 -12.50 5.69
N TRP A 161 -18.86 -13.21 6.06
CA TRP A 161 -17.50 -12.87 5.66
C TRP A 161 -17.39 -12.83 4.14
N ARG A 162 -16.69 -11.82 3.64
CA ARG A 162 -16.31 -11.67 2.23
C ARG A 162 -14.81 -11.56 2.08
N LEU A 163 -14.29 -12.12 1.01
CA LEU A 163 -12.90 -11.93 0.60
C LEU A 163 -12.75 -10.53 0.00
N ILE A 164 -11.89 -9.71 0.59
CA ILE A 164 -11.56 -8.37 0.10
C ILE A 164 -10.34 -8.43 -0.82
N GLU A 165 -9.32 -9.18 -0.43
CA GLU A 165 -8.06 -9.27 -1.14
C GLU A 165 -7.57 -10.71 -1.09
N LEU A 166 -7.13 -11.23 -2.25
CA LEU A 166 -6.35 -12.45 -2.37
C LEU A 166 -5.07 -12.08 -3.11
N ARG A 167 -4.01 -11.84 -2.35
CA ARG A 167 -2.74 -11.36 -2.89
C ARG A 167 -1.74 -12.50 -2.93
N PRO A 168 -1.18 -12.86 -4.11
CA PRO A 168 -0.08 -13.80 -4.15
C PRO A 168 1.12 -13.24 -3.37
N VAL A 169 1.78 -14.12 -2.61
CA VAL A 169 3.08 -13.82 -2.03
C VAL A 169 4.12 -14.26 -3.05
N SER A 170 4.86 -13.30 -3.60
CA SER A 170 5.90 -13.59 -4.59
C SER A 170 6.97 -14.48 -3.99
N GLU A 171 7.22 -15.64 -4.60
CA GLU A 171 8.34 -16.53 -4.25
C GLU A 171 9.68 -15.98 -4.76
N GLU A 172 9.65 -15.15 -5.80
CA GLU A 172 10.82 -14.47 -6.39
C GLU A 172 11.30 -13.25 -5.58
N PHE A 173 10.65 -12.94 -4.45
CA PHE A 173 11.13 -11.94 -3.49
C PHE A 173 11.96 -12.54 -2.34
N ALA A 174 12.42 -13.79 -2.50
CA ALA A 174 13.59 -14.35 -1.81
C ALA A 174 14.90 -14.09 -2.59
N ASP A 175 15.00 -12.90 -3.21
CA ASP A 175 15.96 -12.46 -4.25
C ASP A 175 15.71 -13.05 -5.65
N PRO A 176 15.47 -12.23 -6.70
CA PRO A 176 15.70 -12.70 -8.05
C PRO A 176 17.22 -12.91 -8.21
N PRO A 177 17.71 -14.00 -8.85
CA PRO A 177 19.05 -13.93 -9.43
C PRO A 177 19.08 -12.69 -10.34
N PRO A 178 20.18 -11.92 -10.35
CA PRO A 178 20.28 -10.76 -11.21
C PRO A 178 19.88 -11.22 -12.63
N PRO A 179 18.98 -10.50 -13.31
CA PRO A 179 18.57 -10.91 -14.64
C PRO A 179 19.84 -11.15 -15.46
N PRO A 180 19.93 -12.21 -16.27
CA PRO A 180 21.03 -12.33 -17.21
C PRO A 180 21.09 -11.00 -17.95
N LEU A 181 22.28 -10.39 -17.99
CA LEU A 181 22.56 -9.10 -18.63
C LEU A 181 22.20 -9.21 -20.11
N GLN A 182 20.91 -9.19 -20.42
CA GLN A 182 20.44 -8.80 -21.72
C GLN A 182 20.61 -7.28 -21.75
N PRO A 183 21.17 -6.72 -22.83
CA PRO A 183 21.41 -5.29 -22.91
C PRO A 183 20.07 -4.56 -22.87
N ILE A 184 19.63 -4.20 -21.67
CA ILE A 184 18.79 -3.04 -21.46
C ILE A 184 19.63 -1.92 -22.03
N ALA A 185 19.31 -1.52 -23.25
CA ALA A 185 19.85 -0.30 -23.83
C ALA A 185 19.75 0.76 -22.74
N GLN A 186 20.91 1.27 -22.35
CA GLN A 186 21.15 2.15 -21.21
C GLN A 186 20.02 3.16 -21.02
N ILE A 187 19.04 2.84 -20.19
CA ILE A 187 18.18 3.84 -19.58
C ILE A 187 18.90 4.25 -18.31
N ASN A 188 19.96 5.01 -18.50
CA ASN A 188 20.47 5.87 -17.44
C ASN A 188 19.31 6.84 -17.10
N PRO A 189 18.88 6.94 -15.84
CA PRO A 189 18.11 8.10 -15.43
C PRO A 189 19.09 9.27 -15.35
N VAL A 190 19.50 9.80 -16.52
CA VAL A 190 20.09 11.14 -16.57
C VAL A 190 18.92 12.10 -16.42
N VAL A 191 18.53 12.34 -15.18
CA VAL A 191 18.05 13.67 -14.81
C VAL A 191 19.31 14.54 -14.81
N PRO A 192 19.45 15.53 -15.71
CA PRO A 192 20.53 16.49 -15.58
C PRO A 192 20.22 17.34 -14.33
N GLY A 193 20.94 17.11 -13.23
CA GLY A 193 21.04 18.07 -12.13
C GLY A 193 20.49 17.69 -10.75
N SER A 194 20.61 16.44 -10.29
CA SER A 194 20.49 16.16 -8.84
C SER A 194 21.41 15.00 -8.47
N GLU A 195 22.66 15.31 -8.14
CA GLU A 195 23.57 14.33 -7.52
C GLU A 195 22.96 13.92 -6.17
N VAL A 196 22.56 12.66 -6.04
CA VAL A 196 22.20 12.08 -4.74
C VAL A 196 23.52 11.88 -3.98
N THR A 197 23.92 12.90 -3.24
CA THR A 197 25.19 12.91 -2.48
C THR A 197 25.12 12.10 -1.19
N GLU A 198 23.91 11.77 -0.72
CA GLU A 198 23.67 11.07 0.55
C GLU A 198 23.32 9.59 0.33
N SER A 199 23.95 8.71 1.11
CA SER A 199 23.68 7.27 1.08
C SER A 199 22.28 6.93 1.62
N VAL A 200 21.67 5.85 1.08
CA VAL A 200 20.38 5.32 1.55
C VAL A 200 20.44 5.01 3.04
N VAL A 201 21.48 4.30 3.47
CA VAL A 201 21.81 4.11 4.89
C VAL A 201 22.83 5.16 5.29
N PRO A 202 22.55 6.01 6.29
CA PRO A 202 23.52 6.95 6.81
C PRO A 202 24.79 6.24 7.27
N THR A 203 25.97 6.80 6.97
CA THR A 203 27.26 6.25 7.37
C THR A 203 27.54 6.44 8.86
N THR A 204 26.96 7.49 9.44
CA THR A 204 27.00 7.79 10.88
C THR A 204 25.66 7.46 11.51
N ASP A 205 25.68 6.69 12.60
CA ASP A 205 24.51 6.30 13.39
C ASP A 205 23.33 5.73 12.55
N PRO A 206 23.52 4.55 11.92
CA PRO A 206 22.48 3.94 11.10
C PRO A 206 21.24 3.60 11.93
N PRO A 207 20.01 3.86 11.43
CA PRO A 207 18.79 3.52 12.14
C PRO A 207 18.67 2.01 12.42
N LYS A 208 18.39 1.65 13.67
CA LYS A 208 18.25 0.26 14.14
C LYS A 208 16.80 -0.17 14.32
N THR A 209 15.91 0.80 14.47
CA THR A 209 14.47 0.58 14.72
C THR A 209 13.62 1.16 13.62
N LEU A 210 12.38 0.67 13.50
CA LEU A 210 11.42 1.22 12.53
C LEU A 210 11.14 2.71 12.79
N MET A 211 11.07 3.14 14.06
CA MET A 211 10.82 4.55 14.40
C MET A 211 11.98 5.45 13.99
N GLN A 212 13.24 5.01 14.16
CA GLN A 212 14.40 5.76 13.68
C GLN A 212 14.41 5.86 12.15
N TRP A 213 14.05 4.79 11.45
CA TRP A 213 13.87 4.83 9.99
C TRP A 213 12.77 5.80 9.58
N ALA A 214 11.61 5.76 10.25
CA ALA A 214 10.50 6.66 9.98
C ALA A 214 10.92 8.15 10.10
N VAL A 215 11.62 8.50 11.19
CA VAL A 215 12.09 9.89 11.40
C VAL A 215 13.16 10.29 10.39
N LEU A 216 14.09 9.40 10.03
CA LEU A 216 15.07 9.66 8.97
C LEU A 216 14.37 9.94 7.62
N ILE A 217 13.38 9.12 7.27
CA ILE A 217 12.63 9.26 6.01
C ILE A 217 11.85 10.58 5.99
N LEU A 218 11.18 10.93 7.09
CA LEU A 218 10.45 12.18 7.23
C LEU A 218 11.38 13.40 7.10
N ASN A 219 12.61 13.32 7.61
CA ASN A 219 13.63 14.37 7.47
C ASN A 219 14.35 14.37 6.11
N THR A 220 14.06 13.43 5.22
CA THR A 220 14.67 13.39 3.88
C THR A 220 13.95 14.35 2.93
N ALA A 221 14.62 15.40 2.47
CA ALA A 221 14.00 16.38 1.56
C ALA A 221 13.91 15.88 0.10
N ASN A 222 14.93 15.15 -0.36
CA ASN A 222 15.00 14.65 -1.73
C ASN A 222 13.99 13.50 -1.94
N PRO A 223 13.08 13.60 -2.91
CA PRO A 223 12.00 12.63 -3.07
C PRO A 223 12.50 11.26 -3.56
N THR A 224 13.55 11.23 -4.38
CA THR A 224 14.15 9.97 -4.86
C THR A 224 14.82 9.21 -3.72
N LEU A 225 15.62 9.90 -2.91
CA LEU A 225 16.25 9.32 -1.72
C LEU A 225 15.20 8.86 -0.71
N LYS A 226 14.10 9.62 -0.54
CA LYS A 226 12.97 9.24 0.31
C LYS A 226 12.34 7.91 -0.12
N VAL A 227 12.14 7.71 -1.43
CA VAL A 227 11.66 6.44 -1.99
C VAL A 227 12.66 5.31 -1.72
N MET A 228 13.95 5.54 -1.95
CA MET A 228 14.98 4.52 -1.71
C MET A 228 15.05 4.12 -0.23
N ARG A 229 15.03 5.09 0.68
CA ARG A 229 14.99 4.85 2.14
C ARG A 229 13.73 4.13 2.58
N THR A 230 12.58 4.49 2.03
CA THR A 230 11.32 3.80 2.30
C THR A 230 11.40 2.33 1.89
N ARG A 231 11.84 2.04 0.65
CA ARG A 231 12.01 0.66 0.17
C ARG A 231 12.97 -0.13 1.07
N HIS A 232 14.09 0.47 1.45
CA HIS A 232 15.08 -0.17 2.31
C HIS A 232 14.54 -0.45 3.72
N ALA A 233 13.94 0.55 4.38
CA ALA A 233 13.37 0.39 5.70
C ALA A 233 12.25 -0.66 5.74
N VAL A 234 11.36 -0.67 4.74
CA VAL A 234 10.30 -1.68 4.62
C VAL A 234 10.88 -3.07 4.39
N GLN A 235 11.94 -3.21 3.59
CA GLN A 235 12.63 -4.49 3.41
C GLN A 235 13.23 -4.99 4.72
N LEU A 236 13.96 -4.13 5.45
CA LEU A 236 14.51 -4.50 6.75
C LEU A 236 13.39 -4.90 7.73
N PHE A 237 12.30 -4.13 7.75
CA PHE A 237 11.15 -4.38 8.61
C PHE A 237 10.37 -5.64 8.25
N ARG A 238 10.39 -6.10 6.99
CA ARG A 238 9.73 -7.33 6.52
C ARG A 238 10.61 -8.57 6.57
N THR A 239 11.92 -8.41 6.75
CA THR A 239 12.90 -9.52 6.76
C THR A 239 13.48 -9.82 8.12
N GLY A 240 13.00 -9.20 9.21
CA GLY A 240 13.55 -9.47 10.55
C GLY A 240 14.84 -8.74 10.86
N LYS A 241 15.34 -7.91 9.94
CA LYS A 241 16.64 -7.25 10.10
C LYS A 241 16.59 -6.01 11.00
N LEU A 242 15.40 -5.53 11.37
CA LEU A 242 15.24 -4.51 12.41
C LEU A 242 15.06 -5.19 13.78
N GLU A 243 15.88 -4.79 14.75
CA GLU A 243 15.86 -5.35 16.11
C GLU A 243 14.52 -5.10 16.84
N SER A 244 13.86 -4.00 16.52
CA SER A 244 12.54 -3.67 17.07
C SER A 244 11.81 -2.60 16.26
N ILE A 245 10.51 -2.46 16.51
CA ILE A 245 9.73 -1.32 15.99
C ILE A 245 10.22 -0.01 16.65
N GLY A 246 10.54 -0.04 17.95
CA GLY A 246 11.02 1.11 18.71
C GLY A 246 9.92 2.02 19.29
N HIS A 247 8.64 1.79 18.98
CA HIS A 247 7.54 2.65 19.42
C HIS A 247 7.31 2.65 20.94
N ARG A 248 7.69 1.60 21.67
CA ARG A 248 7.53 1.51 23.13
C ARG A 248 8.71 2.11 23.91
N SER A 249 9.75 2.55 23.20
CA SER A 249 10.93 3.12 23.85
C SER A 249 10.61 4.52 24.39
N SER A 250 11.05 4.82 25.61
CA SER A 250 11.02 6.18 26.15
C SER A 250 11.95 7.14 25.38
N SER A 251 12.88 6.60 24.61
CA SER A 251 13.80 7.33 23.74
C SER A 251 13.39 7.28 22.26
N ALA A 252 12.13 6.98 21.96
CA ALA A 252 11.65 6.97 20.57
C ALA A 252 11.85 8.36 19.95
N PRO A 253 12.46 8.45 18.74
CA PRO A 253 12.73 9.73 18.12
C PRO A 253 11.44 10.43 17.70
N ALA A 254 11.38 11.74 17.84
CA ALA A 254 10.23 12.55 17.43
C ALA A 254 10.29 12.86 15.92
N PRO A 255 9.16 12.76 15.20
CA PRO A 255 9.10 13.19 13.80
C PRO A 255 9.18 14.72 13.69
N PRO A 256 9.62 15.27 12.54
CA PRO A 256 9.52 16.69 12.29
C PRO A 256 8.06 17.12 12.20
N ASP A 257 7.78 18.36 12.61
CA ASP A 257 6.44 18.94 12.50
C ASP A 257 6.02 19.17 11.04
N VAL A 258 6.97 19.60 10.21
CA VAL A 258 6.83 19.64 8.75
C VAL A 258 8.05 18.97 8.12
N PRO A 259 7.86 17.87 7.37
CA PRO A 259 8.90 17.25 6.56
C PRO A 259 9.53 18.27 5.60
N PRO A 260 10.87 18.40 5.58
CA PRO A 260 11.55 19.31 4.68
C PRO A 260 11.31 18.96 3.21
N ARG A 261 11.54 19.94 2.34
CA ARG A 261 11.40 19.85 0.89
C ARG A 261 12.55 20.58 0.22
N GLU A 262 12.91 20.15 -0.98
CA GLU A 262 13.88 20.87 -1.81
C GLU A 262 13.35 22.27 -2.14
N GLU A 263 14.27 23.23 -2.23
CA GLU A 263 13.95 24.66 -2.41
C GLU A 263 13.18 24.93 -3.72
N SER A 264 13.47 24.17 -4.78
CA SER A 264 12.74 24.18 -6.05
C SER A 264 11.25 23.88 -5.87
N PHE A 265 10.91 22.96 -4.96
CA PHE A 265 9.53 22.59 -4.65
C PHE A 265 8.85 23.64 -3.74
N LEU A 266 9.59 24.21 -2.79
CA LEU A 266 9.08 25.25 -1.89
C LEU A 266 8.69 26.52 -2.66
N ARG A 267 9.50 26.95 -3.64
CA ARG A 267 9.20 28.11 -4.51
C ARG A 267 7.88 27.98 -5.27
N ASN A 268 7.47 26.75 -5.56
CA ASN A 268 6.23 26.45 -6.27
C ASN A 268 5.06 26.11 -5.34
N THR A 269 5.23 26.17 -4.01
CA THR A 269 4.10 25.96 -3.09
C THR A 269 3.27 27.23 -2.97
N VAL A 270 1.99 27.17 -3.35
CA VAL A 270 1.08 28.33 -3.36
C VAL A 270 -0.05 28.15 -2.37
N ASN A 271 -0.55 29.27 -1.81
CA ASN A 271 -1.80 29.27 -1.03
C ASN A 271 -3.02 29.04 -1.96
N PRO A 272 -4.09 28.39 -1.47
CA PRO A 272 -5.16 27.91 -2.35
C PRO A 272 -6.01 29.05 -2.93
N GLY A 273 -5.94 30.26 -2.35
CA GLY A 273 -6.72 31.44 -2.76
C GLY A 273 -6.09 32.37 -3.81
N LYS A 274 -4.83 32.15 -4.25
CA LYS A 274 -4.10 33.13 -5.10
C LYS A 274 -3.96 32.75 -6.60
N VAL A 275 -4.69 31.75 -7.10
CA VAL A 275 -4.57 31.24 -8.48
C VAL A 275 -5.64 31.86 -9.43
N LYS A 276 -5.25 32.49 -10.56
CA LYS A 276 -6.14 33.20 -11.52
C LYS A 276 -6.87 32.28 -12.55
N GLY A 277 -7.98 32.76 -13.12
CA GLY A 277 -9.01 32.06 -13.93
C GLY A 277 -8.66 31.41 -15.30
N ARG A 278 -9.55 30.51 -15.76
CA ARG A 278 -9.48 29.49 -16.85
C ARG A 278 -9.21 30.00 -18.30
N LYS A 279 -8.44 29.21 -19.08
CA LYS A 279 -8.61 29.02 -20.55
C LYS A 279 -9.04 27.57 -20.85
N LYS A 280 -9.84 27.37 -21.92
CA LYS A 280 -10.17 26.03 -22.47
C LYS A 280 -8.88 25.35 -22.93
N PHE A 281 -8.81 24.04 -22.74
CA PHE A 281 -7.58 23.25 -22.81
C PHE A 281 -7.76 22.11 -23.81
N SER A 282 -6.73 21.86 -24.62
CA SER A 282 -6.81 21.18 -25.93
C SER A 282 -5.82 20.02 -26.08
N CYS A 283 -5.02 19.68 -25.06
CA CYS A 283 -3.91 18.74 -25.23
C CYS A 283 -3.77 17.68 -24.13
N MET A 284 -3.19 16.54 -24.52
CA MET A 284 -3.08 15.28 -23.76
C MET A 284 -2.31 15.43 -22.44
N TRP A 285 -1.34 16.33 -22.35
CA TRP A 285 -0.59 16.59 -21.13
C TRP A 285 -1.41 17.34 -20.08
N GLU A 286 -2.38 18.18 -20.48
CA GLU A 286 -3.30 18.85 -19.55
C GLU A 286 -4.26 17.86 -18.88
N LEU A 287 -4.59 16.76 -19.57
CA LEU A 287 -5.35 15.63 -19.02
C LEU A 287 -4.50 14.78 -18.06
N PHE A 288 -3.20 14.60 -18.37
CA PHE A 288 -2.23 13.92 -17.52
C PHE A 288 -2.04 14.67 -16.18
N LEU A 289 -1.84 15.98 -16.22
CA LEU A 289 -1.84 16.83 -15.02
C LEU A 289 -3.13 16.70 -14.20
N PHE A 290 -4.29 16.72 -14.86
CA PHE A 290 -5.59 16.68 -14.18
C PHE A 290 -5.91 15.30 -13.56
N SER A 291 -5.24 14.26 -14.05
CA SER A 291 -5.32 12.88 -13.58
C SER A 291 -4.52 12.66 -12.30
N VAL A 292 -3.26 13.08 -12.34
CA VAL A 292 -2.22 12.68 -11.37
C VAL A 292 -2.46 13.26 -9.97
N VAL A 293 -3.33 14.28 -9.83
CA VAL A 293 -3.49 14.99 -8.54
C VAL A 293 -4.91 15.44 -8.31
N ARG A 294 -5.87 14.59 -8.62
CA ARG A 294 -7.21 14.81 -8.09
C ARG A 294 -7.43 14.06 -6.77
N HIS A 295 -6.31 13.71 -6.13
CA HIS A 295 -6.19 13.36 -4.73
C HIS A 295 -6.08 14.68 -3.92
N GLN A 296 -7.06 14.92 -3.04
CA GLN A 296 -7.09 15.94 -1.98
C GLN A 296 -7.68 17.36 -2.22
N ILE A 297 -8.84 17.54 -1.57
CA ILE A 297 -9.62 18.73 -1.16
C ILE A 297 -10.38 19.59 -2.19
N HIS A 298 -11.71 19.62 -1.93
CA HIS A 298 -12.73 20.68 -2.02
C HIS A 298 -12.74 21.67 -3.19
N ARG A 299 -13.69 21.46 -4.13
CA ARG A 299 -14.28 22.53 -4.93
C ARG A 299 -15.48 23.14 -4.21
N ARG A 300 -15.34 24.37 -3.71
CA ARG A 300 -16.37 25.42 -3.86
C ARG A 300 -15.67 26.74 -4.20
N SER A 301 -15.99 27.25 -5.39
CA SER A 301 -15.79 28.62 -5.87
C SER A 301 -14.44 29.14 -6.38
N CYS A 302 -13.36 28.35 -6.50
CA CYS A 302 -12.18 28.82 -7.22
C CYS A 302 -11.86 28.00 -8.48
N SER A 303 -11.75 28.71 -9.59
CA SER A 303 -11.26 28.23 -10.86
C SER A 303 -9.75 27.94 -10.83
N THR A 304 -9.34 26.96 -11.64
CA THR A 304 -8.01 26.83 -12.29
C THR A 304 -6.90 26.07 -11.54
N ARG A 305 -6.27 25.16 -12.32
CA ARG A 305 -4.86 24.71 -12.39
C ARG A 305 -4.08 24.41 -11.11
N SER A 306 -3.11 23.53 -11.28
CA SER A 306 -2.04 23.20 -10.33
C SER A 306 -2.45 22.22 -9.24
N GLN A 307 -2.74 21.04 -9.74
CA GLN A 307 -2.82 19.81 -9.00
C GLN A 307 -1.69 18.99 -9.63
N THR A 308 -0.45 19.19 -9.16
CA THR A 308 0.72 18.38 -9.58
C THR A 308 1.55 18.01 -8.35
N LEU A 309 1.73 16.71 -8.10
CA LEU A 309 2.66 16.04 -7.18
C LEU A 309 2.36 16.15 -5.66
N SER A 310 1.39 15.34 -5.20
CA SER A 310 1.10 15.09 -3.77
C SER A 310 1.78 13.82 -3.21
N ASN A 311 2.34 12.94 -4.04
CA ASN A 311 2.71 11.59 -3.58
C ASN A 311 3.86 11.55 -2.58
N GLY A 312 4.80 12.50 -2.66
CA GLY A 312 5.82 12.66 -1.62
C GLY A 312 5.22 13.02 -0.26
N ARG A 313 4.06 13.68 -0.22
CA ARG A 313 3.30 13.94 1.01
C ARG A 313 2.58 12.68 1.51
N ASN A 314 2.12 11.79 0.64
CA ASN A 314 1.48 10.55 1.07
C ASN A 314 2.49 9.57 1.69
N ILE A 315 3.70 9.45 1.13
CA ILE A 315 4.81 8.71 1.76
C ILE A 315 5.04 9.26 3.17
N ASP A 316 5.07 10.59 3.31
CA ASP A 316 5.25 11.22 4.62
C ASP A 316 4.10 10.92 5.59
N LEU A 317 2.84 10.91 5.15
CA LEU A 317 1.71 10.63 6.05
C LEU A 317 1.74 9.20 6.59
N ALA A 318 2.11 8.23 5.75
CA ALA A 318 2.24 6.84 6.15
C ALA A 318 3.35 6.64 7.20
N TRP A 319 4.47 7.38 7.09
CA TRP A 319 5.52 7.36 8.11
C TRP A 319 5.18 8.21 9.35
N ASP A 320 4.57 9.37 9.17
CA ASP A 320 4.20 10.31 10.24
C ASP A 320 3.21 9.69 11.22
N ILE A 321 2.20 8.97 10.75
CA ILE A 321 1.23 8.34 11.65
C ILE A 321 1.89 7.31 12.58
N MET A 322 2.87 6.56 12.08
CA MET A 322 3.62 5.61 12.90
C MET A 322 4.55 6.32 13.89
N ALA A 323 5.36 7.28 13.41
CA ALA A 323 6.35 7.98 14.24
C ALA A 323 5.71 8.87 15.31
N ARG A 324 4.59 9.55 14.97
CA ARG A 324 3.93 10.52 15.85
C ARG A 324 3.07 9.87 16.93
N PHE A 325 2.34 8.81 16.58
CA PHE A 325 1.38 8.19 17.48
C PHE A 325 1.87 6.89 18.12
N GLY A 326 2.88 6.23 17.54
CA GLY A 326 3.49 5.02 18.10
C GLY A 326 3.90 5.17 19.56
N PRO A 327 4.67 6.22 19.93
CA PRO A 327 5.10 6.45 21.31
C PRO A 327 3.97 6.72 22.30
N SER A 328 2.90 7.39 21.87
CA SER A 328 1.75 7.72 22.74
C SER A 328 0.71 6.60 22.85
N HIS A 329 0.81 5.56 22.02
CA HIS A 329 -0.09 4.41 22.00
C HIS A 329 0.72 3.11 22.03
N PRO A 330 1.34 2.76 23.18
CA PRO A 330 2.26 1.62 23.29
C PRO A 330 1.59 0.26 23.05
N ASP A 331 0.27 0.21 23.10
CA ASP A 331 -0.56 -0.96 22.85
C ASP A 331 -1.01 -1.10 21.40
N LEU A 332 -0.54 -0.24 20.49
CA LEU A 332 -0.68 -0.47 19.05
C LEU A 332 -0.05 -1.82 18.68
N PRO A 333 -0.80 -2.71 18.01
CA PRO A 333 -0.29 -4.00 17.62
C PRO A 333 0.70 -3.86 16.44
N PRO A 334 1.66 -4.79 16.28
CA PRO A 334 2.62 -4.79 15.17
C PRO A 334 1.98 -4.74 13.77
N ALA A 335 0.76 -5.28 13.63
CA ALA A 335 -0.03 -5.18 12.39
C ALA A 335 -0.29 -3.73 11.95
N PHE A 336 -0.41 -2.77 12.88
CA PHE A 336 -0.55 -1.34 12.56
C PHE A 336 0.65 -0.85 11.77
N PHE A 337 1.85 -1.18 12.25
CA PHE A 337 3.09 -0.79 11.61
C PHE A 337 3.29 -1.53 10.28
N SER A 338 2.83 -2.79 10.16
CA SER A 338 2.83 -3.53 8.90
C SER A 338 1.93 -2.87 7.83
N ASP A 339 0.73 -2.46 8.20
CA ASP A 339 -0.22 -1.82 7.27
C ASP A 339 0.32 -0.48 6.76
N PHE A 340 0.85 0.36 7.66
CA PHE A 340 1.36 1.68 7.27
C PHE A 340 2.74 1.64 6.58
N THR A 341 3.58 0.65 6.88
CA THR A 341 4.81 0.41 6.07
C THR A 341 4.48 -0.12 4.67
N LYS A 342 3.44 -0.95 4.51
CA LYS A 342 2.91 -1.32 3.19
C LYS A 342 2.41 -0.08 2.44
N MET A 343 1.60 0.75 3.08
CA MET A 343 1.08 1.99 2.48
C MET A 343 2.23 2.91 2.02
N ALA A 344 3.25 3.11 2.85
CA ALA A 344 4.43 3.91 2.49
C ALA A 344 5.17 3.35 1.26
N LEU A 345 5.26 2.02 1.15
CA LEU A 345 5.86 1.35 -0.01
C LEU A 345 5.01 1.52 -1.27
N ASP A 346 3.69 1.40 -1.16
CA ASP A 346 2.77 1.61 -2.27
C ASP A 346 2.82 3.06 -2.76
N GLU A 347 2.87 4.02 -1.85
CA GLU A 347 3.02 5.44 -2.20
C GLU A 347 4.36 5.75 -2.86
N SER A 348 5.42 5.06 -2.43
CA SER A 348 6.72 5.11 -3.10
C SER A 348 6.66 4.56 -4.52
N LYS A 349 5.90 3.48 -4.73
CA LYS A 349 5.63 2.89 -6.06
C LYS A 349 4.81 3.86 -6.92
N HIS A 350 3.77 4.49 -6.37
CA HIS A 350 2.94 5.48 -7.07
C HIS A 350 3.77 6.68 -7.50
N PHE A 351 4.62 7.20 -6.61
CA PHE A 351 5.58 8.24 -6.92
C PHE A 351 6.46 7.87 -8.11
N SER A 352 7.06 6.67 -8.10
CA SER A 352 7.93 6.21 -9.19
C SER A 352 7.15 6.09 -10.51
N LEU A 353 5.98 5.45 -10.51
CA LEU A 353 5.14 5.30 -11.70
C LEU A 353 4.79 6.65 -12.31
N LEU A 354 4.31 7.58 -11.49
CA LEU A 354 3.84 8.89 -11.95
C LEU A 354 4.99 9.79 -12.40
N THR A 355 6.15 9.72 -11.73
CA THR A 355 7.35 10.46 -12.15
C THR A 355 7.88 9.93 -13.48
N SER A 356 7.95 8.60 -13.66
CA SER A 356 8.36 8.00 -14.94
C SER A 356 7.41 8.38 -16.08
N ARG A 357 6.09 8.38 -15.84
CA ARG A 357 5.11 8.84 -16.82
C ARG A 357 5.25 10.32 -17.14
N LEU A 358 5.50 11.17 -16.14
CA LEU A 358 5.74 12.61 -16.34
C LEU A 358 7.00 12.83 -17.20
N SER A 359 8.12 12.19 -16.87
CA SER A 359 9.35 12.29 -17.67
C SER A 359 9.16 11.82 -19.10
N ALA A 360 8.36 10.77 -19.33
CA ALA A 360 8.09 10.27 -20.68
C ALA A 360 7.18 11.16 -21.52
N THR A 361 6.22 11.86 -20.89
CA THR A 361 5.19 12.67 -21.59
C THR A 361 5.51 14.16 -21.62
N SER A 362 6.31 14.65 -20.69
CA SER A 362 6.75 16.04 -20.61
C SER A 362 8.19 16.13 -20.11
N PRO A 363 9.19 15.74 -20.94
CA PRO A 363 10.60 15.76 -20.55
C PRO A 363 11.11 17.16 -20.15
N THR A 364 10.48 18.21 -20.66
CA THR A 364 10.82 19.61 -20.37
C THR A 364 10.17 20.15 -19.09
N THR A 365 9.28 19.39 -18.46
CA THR A 365 8.60 19.76 -17.22
C THR A 365 8.93 18.75 -16.12
N PRO A 366 10.09 18.90 -15.45
CA PRO A 366 10.48 17.96 -14.40
C PRO A 366 9.52 17.99 -13.21
N TYR A 367 9.66 16.97 -12.36
CA TYR A 367 8.95 16.91 -11.09
C TYR A 367 9.20 18.20 -10.28
N GLY A 368 8.15 18.78 -9.73
CA GLY A 368 8.23 20.00 -8.91
C GLY A 368 8.15 21.31 -9.69
N SER A 369 8.10 21.30 -11.03
CA SER A 369 8.01 22.52 -11.85
C SER A 369 6.66 23.24 -11.82
N MET A 370 5.63 22.62 -11.24
CA MET A 370 4.27 23.18 -11.23
C MET A 370 3.85 23.60 -9.83
N PRO A 371 3.01 24.65 -9.71
CA PRO A 371 2.52 25.08 -8.42
C PRO A 371 1.77 23.96 -7.68
N VAL A 372 1.96 23.83 -6.37
CA VAL A 372 1.33 22.79 -5.53
C VAL A 372 0.71 23.43 -4.29
N HIS A 373 -0.43 22.92 -3.85
CA HIS A 373 -1.04 23.32 -2.58
C HIS A 373 -0.63 22.39 -1.42
N ALA A 374 -0.62 22.88 -0.19
CA ALA A 374 -0.18 22.13 1.00
C ALA A 374 -1.32 21.48 1.82
N SER A 375 -2.55 21.45 1.30
CA SER A 375 -3.80 21.12 2.02
C SER A 375 -3.79 19.78 2.75
N LEU A 376 -3.13 18.79 2.15
CA LEU A 376 -3.04 17.46 2.75
C LEU A 376 -2.21 17.49 4.03
N TRP A 377 -1.05 18.16 4.00
CA TRP A 377 -0.23 18.32 5.20
C TRP A 377 -0.86 19.29 6.21
N GLU A 378 -1.57 20.33 5.74
CA GLU A 378 -2.35 21.19 6.64
C GLU A 378 -3.40 20.39 7.42
N SER A 379 -4.08 19.43 6.79
CA SER A 379 -5.00 18.53 7.48
C SER A 379 -4.28 17.60 8.46
N ALA A 380 -3.07 17.17 8.12
CA ALA A 380 -2.22 16.37 9.00
C ALA A 380 -1.81 17.16 10.24
N THR A 381 -1.42 18.43 10.07
CA THR A 381 -1.11 19.35 11.17
C THR A 381 -2.33 19.56 12.07
N ILE A 382 -3.51 19.81 11.50
CA ILE A 382 -4.75 20.00 12.28
C ILE A 382 -5.08 18.77 13.13
N THR A 383 -4.76 17.57 12.64
CA THR A 383 -5.06 16.29 13.31
C THR A 383 -3.88 15.69 14.08
N SER A 384 -2.77 16.41 14.23
CA SER A 384 -1.53 15.91 14.85
C SER A 384 -1.69 15.49 16.32
N HIS A 385 -2.70 16.02 17.00
CA HIS A 385 -2.99 15.79 18.41
C HIS A 385 -3.83 14.53 18.68
N SER A 386 -4.40 13.89 17.65
CA SER A 386 -5.35 12.79 17.81
C SER A 386 -5.19 11.75 16.71
N LEU A 387 -4.82 10.51 17.11
CA LEU A 387 -4.72 9.38 16.19
C LEU A 387 -6.08 9.10 15.52
N ARG A 388 -7.17 9.22 16.29
CA ARG A 388 -8.54 9.04 15.80
C ARG A 388 -8.88 10.05 14.71
N SER A 389 -8.61 11.33 14.96
CA SER A 389 -8.85 12.41 13.98
C SER A 389 -7.96 12.25 12.76
N ARG A 390 -6.70 11.81 12.94
CA ARG A 390 -5.78 11.51 11.84
C ARG A 390 -6.31 10.41 10.93
N LEU A 391 -6.75 9.30 11.51
CA LEU A 391 -7.35 8.18 10.77
C LEU A 391 -8.63 8.61 10.02
N ALA A 392 -9.52 9.37 10.68
CA ALA A 392 -10.75 9.85 10.04
C ALA A 392 -10.47 10.80 8.87
N ILE A 393 -9.69 11.86 9.10
CA ILE A 393 -9.51 12.91 8.09
C ILE A 393 -8.56 12.45 6.99
N ILE A 394 -7.37 11.96 7.34
CA ILE A 394 -6.38 11.57 6.32
C ILE A 394 -6.78 10.23 5.69
N HIS A 395 -6.98 9.19 6.48
CA HIS A 395 -7.11 7.84 5.92
C HIS A 395 -8.52 7.44 5.46
N LEU A 396 -9.57 8.19 5.85
CA LEU A 396 -10.96 7.88 5.46
C LEU A 396 -11.66 8.97 4.65
N VAL A 397 -11.28 10.24 4.75
CA VAL A 397 -11.80 11.31 3.88
C VAL A 397 -10.88 11.53 2.69
N HIS A 398 -9.60 11.73 2.97
CA HIS A 398 -8.58 12.08 1.98
C HIS A 398 -8.26 10.87 1.09
N GLU A 399 -7.83 9.72 1.62
CA GLU A 399 -7.56 8.51 0.80
C GLU A 399 -8.80 8.05 0.01
N ALA A 400 -9.99 8.08 0.62
CA ALA A 400 -11.23 7.69 -0.05
C ALA A 400 -11.60 8.60 -1.23
N ARG A 401 -10.97 9.78 -1.33
CA ARG A 401 -11.14 10.64 -2.49
C ARG A 401 -10.50 10.06 -3.75
N GLY A 402 -9.42 9.29 -3.62
CA GLY A 402 -8.81 8.58 -4.76
C GLY A 402 -9.80 7.65 -5.44
N LEU A 403 -10.54 6.88 -4.64
CA LEU A 403 -11.55 5.93 -5.11
C LEU A 403 -12.62 6.58 -5.99
N ASP A 404 -13.04 7.80 -5.65
CA ASP A 404 -14.08 8.54 -6.38
C ASP A 404 -13.58 9.11 -7.71
N VAL A 405 -12.28 9.38 -7.79
CA VAL A 405 -11.69 10.26 -8.79
C VAL A 405 -10.95 9.49 -9.86
N ASN A 406 -10.21 8.46 -9.44
CA ASN A 406 -9.35 7.64 -10.28
C ASN A 406 -10.13 6.99 -11.44
N PRO A 407 -11.35 6.47 -11.29
CA PRO A 407 -12.09 5.88 -12.42
C PRO A 407 -12.32 6.85 -13.57
N GLY A 408 -12.77 8.07 -13.27
CA GLY A 408 -12.99 9.11 -14.28
C GLY A 408 -11.68 9.60 -14.91
N THR A 409 -10.58 9.50 -14.17
CA THR A 409 -9.23 9.80 -14.64
C THR A 409 -8.71 8.73 -15.62
N ILE A 410 -8.80 7.45 -15.25
CA ILE A 410 -8.44 6.29 -16.08
C ILE A 410 -9.19 6.37 -17.42
N GLU A 411 -10.48 6.67 -17.37
CA GLU A 411 -11.30 6.79 -18.57
C GLU A 411 -10.87 7.94 -19.49
N ARG A 412 -10.37 9.05 -18.94
CA ARG A 412 -9.82 10.14 -19.77
C ARG A 412 -8.53 9.72 -20.48
N PHE A 413 -7.64 8.98 -19.82
CA PHE A 413 -6.45 8.45 -20.49
C PHE A 413 -6.78 7.41 -21.54
N ARG A 414 -7.75 6.53 -21.25
CA ARG A 414 -8.22 5.53 -22.20
C ARG A 414 -8.73 6.18 -23.48
N ARG A 415 -9.56 7.22 -23.37
CA ARG A 415 -10.04 8.01 -24.52
C ARG A 415 -8.93 8.76 -25.26
N ALA A 416 -7.87 9.12 -24.56
CA ALA A 416 -6.69 9.76 -25.16
C ALA A 416 -5.72 8.74 -25.81
N GLY A 417 -5.97 7.43 -25.70
CA GLY A 417 -5.10 6.39 -26.22
C GLY A 417 -3.79 6.18 -25.42
N ASP A 418 -3.67 6.75 -24.22
CA ASP A 418 -2.48 6.59 -23.37
C ASP A 418 -2.57 5.33 -22.51
N ALA A 419 -2.35 4.18 -23.14
CA ALA A 419 -2.42 2.87 -22.48
C ALA A 419 -1.44 2.73 -21.31
N ALA A 420 -0.26 3.38 -21.39
CA ALA A 420 0.74 3.33 -20.32
C ALA A 420 0.29 4.07 -19.06
N SER A 421 -0.36 5.23 -19.22
CA SER A 421 -0.93 5.95 -18.06
C SER A 421 -2.19 5.28 -17.51
N VAL A 422 -2.98 4.60 -18.36
CA VAL A 422 -4.09 3.74 -17.90
C VAL A 422 -3.56 2.65 -16.97
N ALA A 423 -2.55 1.88 -17.42
CA ALA A 423 -1.97 0.80 -16.63
C ALA A 423 -1.40 1.30 -15.28
N ALA A 424 -0.70 2.44 -15.28
CA ALA A 424 -0.20 3.04 -14.05
C ALA A 424 -1.33 3.44 -13.09
N MET A 425 -2.40 4.07 -13.60
CA MET A 425 -3.53 4.50 -12.77
C MET A 425 -4.40 3.34 -12.27
N GLU A 426 -4.49 2.24 -13.02
CA GLU A 426 -5.20 1.03 -12.58
C GLU A 426 -4.47 0.36 -11.40
N ILE A 427 -3.13 0.31 -11.42
CA ILE A 427 -2.32 -0.13 -10.28
C ILE A 427 -2.58 0.77 -9.06
N ILE A 428 -2.50 2.09 -9.25
CA ILE A 428 -2.73 3.06 -8.16
C ILE A 428 -4.12 2.84 -7.58
N HIS A 429 -5.17 2.81 -8.41
CA HIS A 429 -6.55 2.64 -7.97
C HIS A 429 -6.77 1.36 -7.14
N ALA A 430 -6.13 0.26 -7.51
CA ALA A 430 -6.21 -0.97 -6.74
C ALA A 430 -5.58 -0.83 -5.34
N ASP A 431 -4.42 -0.16 -5.25
CA ASP A 431 -3.75 0.07 -3.96
C ASP A 431 -4.55 1.01 -3.05
N GLU A 432 -5.19 2.03 -3.62
CA GLU A 432 -6.02 3.02 -2.89
C GLU A 432 -7.16 2.36 -2.12
N VAL A 433 -7.76 1.28 -2.67
CA VAL A 433 -8.77 0.49 -1.96
C VAL A 433 -8.17 -0.10 -0.68
N THR A 434 -6.95 -0.62 -0.75
CA THR A 434 -6.25 -1.18 0.41
C THR A 434 -5.83 -0.10 1.41
N HIS A 435 -5.51 1.11 0.95
CA HIS A 435 -5.15 2.24 1.82
C HIS A 435 -6.33 2.68 2.69
N VAL A 436 -7.50 2.87 2.06
CA VAL A 436 -8.75 3.17 2.76
C VAL A 436 -9.15 2.01 3.68
N THR A 437 -8.88 0.77 3.27
CA THR A 437 -9.12 -0.42 4.10
C THR A 437 -8.29 -0.38 5.39
N SER A 438 -6.99 -0.10 5.30
CA SER A 438 -6.13 0.05 6.46
C SER A 438 -6.61 1.19 7.37
N GLY A 439 -6.97 2.34 6.79
CA GLY A 439 -7.57 3.45 7.54
C GLY A 439 -8.83 3.04 8.31
N HIS A 440 -9.75 2.34 7.65
CA HIS A 440 -11.00 1.89 8.23
C HIS A 440 -10.77 0.86 9.34
N ARG A 441 -9.89 -0.11 9.12
CA ARG A 441 -9.50 -1.14 10.09
C ARG A 441 -9.01 -0.49 11.39
N TRP A 442 -8.04 0.41 11.31
CA TRP A 442 -7.44 1.02 12.50
C TRP A 442 -8.38 2.02 13.18
N PHE A 443 -9.21 2.72 12.41
CA PHE A 443 -10.25 3.59 12.99
C PHE A 443 -11.27 2.78 13.78
N THR A 444 -11.75 1.66 13.22
CA THR A 444 -12.72 0.78 13.88
C THR A 444 -12.10 0.11 15.11
N TRP A 445 -10.86 -0.39 15.00
CA TRP A 445 -10.12 -0.96 16.14
C TRP A 445 -9.97 0.05 17.28
N LEU A 446 -9.69 1.31 16.97
CA LEU A 446 -9.58 2.36 17.99
C LEU A 446 -10.93 2.62 18.67
N CYS A 447 -12.03 2.67 17.90
CA CYS A 447 -13.39 2.79 18.43
C CYS A 447 -13.77 1.60 19.33
N GLU A 448 -13.43 0.37 18.94
CA GLU A 448 -13.63 -0.84 19.75
C GLU A 448 -12.89 -0.75 21.08
N LYS A 449 -11.63 -0.33 21.03
CA LYS A 449 -10.74 -0.21 22.19
C LYS A 449 -11.17 0.90 23.16
N GLU A 450 -11.71 2.00 22.68
CA GLU A 450 -12.15 3.15 23.48
C GLU A 450 -13.53 2.97 24.12
N GLY A 451 -13.97 1.71 24.30
CA GLY A 451 -15.25 1.36 24.93
C GLY A 451 -16.33 0.92 23.95
N ASN A 452 -15.95 0.41 22.78
CA ASN A 452 -16.87 -0.07 21.75
C ASN A 452 -17.87 1.01 21.29
N ILE A 453 -17.34 2.21 21.04
CA ILE A 453 -18.12 3.34 20.51
C ILE A 453 -18.45 3.10 19.03
N ASP A 454 -19.59 3.60 18.56
CA ASP A 454 -20.02 3.42 17.16
C ASP A 454 -19.03 4.12 16.20
N PRO A 455 -18.36 3.37 15.30
CA PRO A 455 -17.41 3.95 14.36
C PRO A 455 -18.07 4.91 13.37
N ILE A 456 -19.34 4.71 13.00
CA ILE A 456 -20.02 5.59 12.04
C ILE A 456 -20.28 6.96 12.67
N ALA A 457 -20.94 7.00 13.83
CA ALA A 457 -21.19 8.24 14.56
C ALA A 457 -19.89 8.97 14.89
N THR A 458 -18.88 8.23 15.36
CA THR A 458 -17.56 8.77 15.70
C THR A 458 -16.87 9.37 14.47
N PHE A 459 -16.84 8.68 13.34
CA PHE A 459 -16.27 9.22 12.11
C PHE A 459 -16.96 10.52 11.68
N ARG A 460 -18.29 10.54 11.67
CA ARG A 460 -19.05 11.72 11.27
C ARG A 460 -18.74 12.92 12.17
N GLU A 461 -18.55 12.66 13.46
CA GLU A 461 -18.16 13.68 14.42
C GLU A 461 -16.74 14.22 14.22
N GLU A 462 -15.77 13.32 13.97
CA GLU A 462 -14.41 13.72 13.62
C GLU A 462 -14.38 14.56 12.34
N VAL A 463 -15.21 14.23 11.34
CA VAL A 463 -15.33 15.03 10.11
C VAL A 463 -15.99 16.38 10.38
N ARG A 464 -17.03 16.47 11.20
CA ARG A 464 -17.61 17.77 11.58
C ARG A 464 -16.56 18.69 12.19
N LYS A 465 -15.73 18.17 13.09
CA LYS A 465 -14.70 18.93 13.81
C LYS A 465 -13.45 19.22 13.00
N GLY A 466 -13.02 18.28 12.15
CA GLY A 466 -11.72 18.29 11.49
C GLY A 466 -11.76 18.62 9.99
N TRP A 467 -12.95 18.86 9.42
CA TRP A 467 -13.12 19.13 7.99
C TRP A 467 -13.94 20.40 7.76
N ARG A 468 -13.72 21.04 6.60
CA ARG A 468 -14.49 22.22 6.19
C ARG A 468 -15.38 21.91 5.00
N GLY A 469 -16.67 22.20 5.16
CA GLY A 469 -17.67 22.10 4.10
C GLY A 469 -18.01 20.65 3.72
N ASN A 470 -18.83 20.48 2.68
CA ASN A 470 -19.36 19.16 2.35
C ASN A 470 -18.27 18.18 1.90
N VAL A 471 -18.41 16.93 2.35
CA VAL A 471 -17.79 15.77 1.70
C VAL A 471 -18.57 15.54 0.41
N LYS A 472 -17.92 15.73 -0.74
CA LYS A 472 -18.60 15.82 -2.04
C LYS A 472 -18.33 14.63 -2.94
N GLY A 473 -19.41 14.06 -3.45
CA GLY A 473 -19.36 13.11 -4.56
C GLY A 473 -18.95 13.71 -5.92
N PRO A 474 -19.14 12.95 -7.02
CA PRO A 474 -19.74 11.62 -7.05
C PRO A 474 -18.91 10.63 -6.23
N PHE A 475 -19.57 9.71 -5.53
CA PHE A 475 -18.90 8.69 -4.72
C PHE A 475 -18.80 7.39 -5.51
N ASN A 476 -17.63 6.76 -5.47
CA ASN A 476 -17.49 5.40 -5.96
C ASN A 476 -17.98 4.43 -4.87
N ILE A 477 -19.29 4.17 -4.85
CA ILE A 477 -19.96 3.38 -3.82
C ILE A 477 -19.34 1.98 -3.75
N GLU A 478 -19.12 1.34 -4.90
CA GLU A 478 -18.61 -0.02 -4.99
C GLU A 478 -17.23 -0.15 -4.33
N ASP A 479 -16.27 0.70 -4.69
CA ASP A 479 -14.90 0.59 -4.15
C ASP A 479 -14.80 1.12 -2.71
N ARG A 480 -15.62 2.09 -2.32
CA ARG A 480 -15.74 2.51 -0.91
C ARG A 480 -16.28 1.38 -0.04
N GLU A 481 -17.31 0.66 -0.51
CA GLU A 481 -17.85 -0.51 0.19
C GLU A 481 -16.84 -1.66 0.30
N LYS A 482 -16.09 -1.94 -0.79
CA LYS A 482 -14.96 -2.89 -0.74
C LYS A 482 -13.99 -2.49 0.37
N ALA A 483 -13.63 -1.21 0.42
CA ALA A 483 -12.64 -0.73 1.37
C ALA A 483 -13.11 -0.73 2.84
N GLY A 484 -14.38 -0.47 3.12
CA GLY A 484 -14.75 -0.14 4.51
C GLY A 484 -15.99 0.71 4.62
N LEU A 485 -16.08 1.69 3.75
CA LEU A 485 -16.93 2.85 3.89
C LEU A 485 -18.28 2.59 3.24
N THR A 486 -19.25 2.16 4.05
CA THR A 486 -20.66 2.13 3.63
C THR A 486 -21.19 3.57 3.46
N PRO A 487 -22.27 3.79 2.69
CA PRO A 487 -22.89 5.11 2.52
C PRO A 487 -23.14 5.88 3.83
N ALA A 488 -23.49 5.17 4.92
CA ALA A 488 -23.71 5.76 6.25
C ALA A 488 -22.53 6.61 6.78
N PHE A 489 -21.29 6.30 6.37
CA PHE A 489 -20.12 7.10 6.76
C PHE A 489 -20.17 8.50 6.17
N TYR A 490 -20.44 8.65 4.87
CA TYR A 490 -20.13 9.88 4.12
C TYR A 490 -21.34 10.57 3.48
N GLU A 491 -22.49 9.92 3.38
CA GLU A 491 -23.67 10.56 2.81
C GLU A 491 -24.15 11.72 3.67
N HIS A 492 -24.52 12.81 2.98
CA HIS A 492 -24.97 14.07 3.57
C HIS A 492 -24.00 14.64 4.63
N LEU A 493 -22.72 14.27 4.59
CA LEU A 493 -21.74 14.69 5.58
C LEU A 493 -21.13 16.05 5.22
N THR A 494 -21.14 16.95 6.20
CA THR A 494 -20.58 18.29 6.09
C THR A 494 -19.66 18.55 7.27
N GLY A 495 -18.46 19.02 6.97
CA GLY A 495 -17.52 19.54 7.96
C GLY A 495 -17.95 20.92 8.44
N GLU A 496 -17.87 21.14 9.75
CA GLU A 496 -18.35 22.31 10.48
C GLU A 496 -17.20 23.16 11.06
N MET A 497 -15.94 22.80 10.77
CA MET A 497 -14.77 23.54 11.24
C MET A 497 -14.80 24.98 10.71
N ALA A 498 -14.79 25.95 11.63
CA ALA A 498 -14.81 27.37 11.32
C ALA A 498 -13.48 27.83 10.69
N GLU A 499 -13.54 28.87 9.85
CA GLU A 499 -12.36 29.44 9.18
C GLU A 499 -11.37 30.07 10.17
N GLU A 500 -11.88 30.69 11.23
CA GLU A 500 -11.10 31.25 12.33
C GLU A 500 -10.40 30.16 13.14
N GLU A 501 -11.08 29.06 13.43
CA GLU A 501 -10.51 27.92 14.15
C GLU A 501 -9.43 27.23 13.32
N MET A 502 -9.64 27.12 12.00
CA MET A 502 -8.63 26.62 11.08
C MET A 502 -7.38 27.51 11.07
N GLU A 503 -7.54 28.83 10.98
CA GLU A 503 -6.39 29.76 10.96
C GLU A 503 -5.71 29.86 12.33
N GLN A 504 -6.43 29.70 13.44
CA GLN A 504 -5.83 29.59 14.79
C GLN A 504 -5.00 28.32 14.94
N ARG A 505 -5.54 27.15 14.53
CA ARG A 505 -4.80 25.88 14.53
C ARG A 505 -3.61 25.92 13.57
N ARG A 506 -3.70 26.71 12.49
CA ARG A 506 -2.60 26.98 11.55
C ARG A 506 -1.56 27.95 12.11
N GLY A 507 -2.01 28.97 12.86
CA GLY A 507 -1.19 30.05 13.40
C GLY A 507 -0.39 29.64 14.65
N ALA A 508 -1.00 28.84 15.54
CA ALA A 508 -0.30 28.23 16.67
C ALA A 508 0.96 27.47 16.22
N PHE A 509 0.84 26.78 15.08
CA PHE A 509 1.94 26.03 14.49
C PHE A 509 3.04 26.91 13.84
N LYS A 510 2.70 28.10 13.31
CA LYS A 510 3.69 29.04 12.75
C LYS A 510 4.56 29.70 13.83
N LEU A 511 4.00 29.93 15.01
CA LEU A 511 4.70 30.53 16.15
C LEU A 511 5.73 29.56 16.75
N ASP A 512 5.42 28.25 16.79
CA ASP A 512 6.35 27.22 17.29
C ASP A 512 7.45 26.86 16.27
N ALA A 513 7.20 27.06 14.97
CA ALA A 513 8.15 26.72 13.89
C ALA A 513 9.18 27.82 13.55
N GLY A 514 9.26 28.91 14.32
CA GLY A 514 10.32 29.92 14.18
C GLY A 514 10.36 30.69 12.86
N PHE A 515 9.25 30.78 12.12
CA PHE A 515 9.17 31.58 10.90
C PHE A 515 9.00 33.07 11.26
N GLN A 516 10.08 33.86 11.20
CA GLN A 516 9.97 35.32 11.16
C GLN A 516 9.35 35.76 9.84
N ASP A 517 8.33 36.60 9.95
CA ASP A 517 7.60 37.19 8.83
C ASP A 517 8.54 38.07 8.01
N LEU A 518 9.10 37.52 6.93
CA LEU A 518 9.74 38.34 5.89
C LEU A 518 8.61 39.03 5.14
N SER A 519 8.25 40.22 5.62
CA SER A 519 7.42 41.17 4.91
C SER A 519 7.97 41.35 3.50
N VAL A 520 7.28 40.77 2.52
CA VAL A 520 7.55 40.98 1.10
C VAL A 520 7.27 42.45 0.83
N SER A 521 8.34 43.25 0.71
CA SER A 521 8.27 44.59 0.11
C SER A 521 7.73 44.47 -1.31
N ASP A 522 6.79 45.35 -1.65
CA ASP A 522 6.08 45.38 -2.94
C ASP A 522 7.04 45.24 -4.14
N PRO A 523 6.67 44.48 -5.18
CA PRO A 523 7.51 44.32 -6.36
C PRO A 523 7.59 45.63 -7.14
N VAL A 524 8.80 46.17 -7.27
CA VAL A 524 9.16 47.25 -8.18
C VAL A 524 8.87 46.78 -9.62
N GLU A 525 7.96 47.48 -10.30
CA GLU A 525 7.70 47.31 -11.74
C GLU A 525 8.95 47.67 -12.56
N ALA A 526 9.76 46.67 -12.91
CA ALA A 526 10.75 46.82 -13.97
C ALA A 526 10.03 46.73 -15.33
N LYS A 527 9.67 47.89 -15.90
CA LYS A 527 9.22 48.01 -17.29
C LYS A 527 10.37 47.64 -18.22
N ILE A 528 10.30 46.47 -18.84
CA ILE A 528 11.13 46.12 -19.99
C ILE A 528 10.38 46.60 -21.24
N THR A 529 10.81 47.74 -21.78
CA THR A 529 10.39 48.25 -23.09
C THR A 529 11.16 47.47 -24.16
N VAL A 530 10.47 46.71 -25.01
CA VAL A 530 11.07 46.08 -26.20
C VAL A 530 10.75 46.99 -27.39
N GLU A 531 11.76 47.73 -27.86
CA GLU A 531 11.70 48.46 -29.14
C GLU A 531 11.83 47.47 -30.30
N TYR A 532 10.87 47.52 -31.23
CA TYR A 532 10.96 46.86 -32.53
C TYR A 532 11.62 47.83 -33.52
N GLU A 533 12.88 47.61 -33.87
CA GLU A 533 13.48 48.22 -35.06
C GLU A 533 13.08 47.41 -36.31
N GLN A 534 12.24 48.02 -37.15
CA GLN A 534 12.08 47.65 -38.56
C GLN A 534 13.30 48.14 -39.34
N LYS A 535 13.98 47.25 -40.05
CA LYS A 535 14.74 47.61 -41.27
C LYS A 535 14.39 46.65 -42.40
N ILE A 536 14.17 47.30 -43.54
CA ILE A 536 13.79 46.82 -44.87
C ILE A 536 14.77 45.77 -45.40
#